data_AF-A0A7S3UJH1-F1
#
_entry.id   AF-A0A7S3UJH1-F1
#
_cell.length_a   1.000
_cell.length_b   1.000
_cell.length_c   1.000
_cell.angle_alpha   90.00
_cell.angle_beta   90.00
_cell.angle_gamma   90.00
#
_symmetry.space_group_name_H-M   'P 1'
#
loop_
_entity.id
_entity.type
_entity.pdbx_description
1 polymer ?
#
loop_
_entity_poly.entity_id
_entity_poly.type
_entity_poly.pdbx_seq_one_letter_code
_entity_poly.pdbx_strand_id
1 'polypeptide(L)'
;HLRASFPLPKSAFSRMDDDSDREFYQEPRMEQHFGDSARDQLKRVYASVLPIGADVHLDLCSSFDSHLPAEYAPREVVGHGMNKDELESNPRLTRSFVLDLNETPTLPLDDSSVGCIA
;
A
#
# COMPACT_ATOMS: atom_id res chain seq x y z
N HIS A 1 17.97 -28.61 -3.34
CA HIS A 1 17.25 -27.82 -2.32
C HIS A 1 18.23 -27.36 -1.24
N LEU A 2 18.81 -26.16 -1.36
CA LEU A 2 19.61 -25.57 -0.28
C LEU A 2 18.64 -25.04 0.79
N ARG A 3 18.57 -25.72 1.93
CA ARG A 3 17.97 -25.12 3.13
C ARG A 3 18.98 -24.12 3.69
N ALA A 4 18.66 -22.83 3.62
CA ALA A 4 19.42 -21.83 4.36
C ALA A 4 19.32 -22.17 5.86
N SER A 5 20.46 -22.29 6.53
CA SER A 5 20.53 -22.53 7.98
C SER A 5 20.49 -21.20 8.71
N PHE A 6 19.65 -21.10 9.73
CA PHE A 6 19.54 -19.91 10.58
C PHE A 6 20.71 -19.85 11.58
N PRO A 7 21.27 -18.67 11.89
CA PRO A 7 20.87 -17.35 11.40
C PRO A 7 21.33 -17.07 9.97
N LEU A 8 20.47 -16.37 9.21
CA LEU A 8 20.79 -15.95 7.86
C LEU A 8 22.02 -15.02 7.86
N PRO A 9 22.90 -15.11 6.85
CA PRO A 9 24.05 -14.22 6.74
C PRO A 9 23.58 -12.78 6.56
N LYS A 10 24.34 -11.80 7.05
CA LYS A 10 24.00 -10.36 6.93
C LYS A 10 23.75 -9.92 5.48
N SER A 11 24.46 -10.51 4.52
CA SER A 11 24.29 -10.25 3.10
C SER A 11 22.92 -10.64 2.55
N ALA A 12 22.17 -11.50 3.24
CA ALA A 12 20.79 -11.81 2.87
C ALA A 12 19.81 -10.65 3.10
N PHE A 13 20.25 -9.61 3.83
CA PHE A 13 19.48 -8.39 4.09
C PHE A 13 20.00 -7.19 3.30
N SER A 14 21.03 -7.37 2.48
CA SER A 14 21.51 -6.33 1.55
C SER A 14 20.52 -6.16 0.39
N ARG A 15 20.35 -4.94 -0.11
CA ARG A 15 19.65 -4.73 -1.39
C ARG A 15 20.45 -5.45 -2.48
N MET A 16 19.76 -6.18 -3.34
CA MET A 16 20.36 -6.77 -4.54
C MET A 16 20.48 -5.75 -5.68
N ASP A 17 19.71 -4.67 -5.56
CA ASP A 17 19.62 -3.57 -6.50
C ASP A 17 19.50 -2.25 -5.71
N ASP A 18 20.42 -1.34 -5.97
CA ASP A 18 20.50 -0.01 -5.35
C ASP A 18 19.82 1.07 -6.21
N ASP A 19 19.23 0.70 -7.35
CA ASP A 19 18.48 1.61 -8.21
C ASP A 19 17.31 2.24 -7.45
N SER A 20 16.97 3.47 -7.84
CA SER A 20 15.92 4.25 -7.17
C SER A 20 14.55 3.62 -7.44
N ASP A 21 13.75 3.43 -6.38
CA ASP A 21 12.35 3.00 -6.51
C ASP A 21 11.56 3.93 -7.45
N ARG A 22 11.95 5.21 -7.54
CA ARG A 22 11.37 6.18 -8.47
C ARG A 22 11.41 5.71 -9.92
N GLU A 23 12.51 5.10 -10.38
CA GLU A 23 12.62 4.61 -11.76
C GLU A 23 11.65 3.45 -12.01
N PHE A 24 11.47 2.58 -11.02
CA PHE A 24 10.55 1.46 -11.09
C PHE A 24 9.07 1.88 -11.20
N TYR A 25 8.69 2.97 -10.53
CA TYR A 25 7.32 3.50 -10.46
C TYR A 25 7.00 4.60 -11.49
N GLN A 26 7.93 4.96 -12.38
CA GLN A 26 7.68 5.96 -13.44
C GLN A 26 6.57 5.53 -14.39
N GLU A 27 6.58 4.26 -14.80
CA GLU A 27 5.57 3.70 -15.67
C GLU A 27 4.41 3.12 -14.82
N PRO A 28 3.16 3.55 -15.04
CA PRO A 28 2.02 3.06 -14.29
C PRO A 28 1.78 1.59 -14.56
N ARG A 29 1.55 0.82 -13.49
CA ARG A 29 1.29 -0.62 -13.54
C ARG A 29 -0.13 -0.89 -13.10
N MET A 30 -1.03 -0.81 -14.08
CA MET A 30 -2.45 -1.15 -13.93
C MET A 30 -2.69 -2.66 -13.97
N GLU A 31 -1.77 -3.44 -13.39
CA GLU A 31 -1.79 -4.90 -13.43
C GLU A 31 -2.04 -5.48 -12.04
N GLN A 32 -2.87 -6.51 -11.99
CA GLN A 32 -3.07 -7.28 -10.78
C GLN A 32 -1.88 -8.23 -10.63
N HIS A 33 -0.86 -7.82 -9.89
CA HIS A 33 0.33 -8.65 -9.64
C HIS A 33 0.05 -9.86 -8.74
N PHE A 34 -1.06 -9.84 -8.00
CA PHE A 34 -1.53 -10.97 -7.18
C PHE A 34 -2.64 -11.74 -7.87
N GLY A 35 -2.57 -13.08 -7.81
CA GLY A 35 -3.67 -13.93 -8.25
C GLY A 35 -4.93 -13.71 -7.41
N ASP A 36 -6.10 -13.97 -8.00
CA ASP A 36 -7.41 -13.66 -7.40
C ASP A 36 -7.59 -14.25 -5.98
N SER A 37 -7.11 -15.47 -5.75
CA SER A 37 -7.19 -16.11 -4.43
C SER A 37 -6.46 -15.35 -3.32
N ALA A 38 -5.32 -14.72 -3.63
CA ALA A 38 -4.56 -13.92 -2.68
C ALA A 38 -5.28 -12.61 -2.38
N ARG A 39 -5.86 -11.97 -3.39
CA ARG A 39 -6.66 -10.74 -3.25
C ARG A 39 -7.92 -10.98 -2.43
N ASP A 40 -8.61 -12.09 -2.67
CA ASP A 40 -9.79 -12.47 -1.90
C ASP A 40 -9.44 -12.74 -0.43
N GLN A 41 -8.28 -13.37 -0.19
CA GLN A 41 -7.80 -13.58 1.17
C GLN A 41 -7.44 -12.26 1.84
N LEU A 42 -6.79 -11.34 1.14
CA LEU A 42 -6.46 -10.01 1.64
C LEU A 42 -7.72 -9.24 2.03
N LYS A 43 -8.75 -9.24 1.16
CA LYS A 43 -10.07 -8.65 1.46
C LYS A 43 -10.69 -9.25 2.71
N ARG A 44 -10.64 -10.58 2.88
CA ARG A 44 -11.16 -11.24 4.09
C ARG A 44 -10.41 -10.84 5.35
N VAL A 45 -9.09 -10.70 5.26
CA VAL A 45 -8.27 -10.23 6.39
C VAL A 45 -8.61 -8.78 6.72
N TYR A 46 -8.72 -7.91 5.71
CA TYR A 46 -9.13 -6.51 5.91
C TYR A 46 -10.52 -6.43 6.55
N ALA A 47 -11.49 -7.24 6.09
CA ALA A 47 -12.82 -7.28 6.69
C ALA A 47 -12.81 -7.70 8.17
N SER A 48 -11.82 -8.45 8.65
CA SER A 48 -11.76 -8.90 10.04
C SER A 48 -11.03 -7.93 10.97
N VAL A 49 -10.19 -7.04 10.44
CA VAL A 49 -9.34 -6.15 11.25
C VAL A 49 -9.73 -4.67 11.13
N LEU A 50 -10.33 -4.26 10.01
CA LEU A 50 -10.70 -2.88 9.80
C LEU A 50 -11.86 -2.51 10.73
N PRO A 51 -11.75 -1.41 11.49
CA PRO A 51 -12.76 -1.02 12.45
C PRO A 51 -14.02 -0.52 11.72
N ILE A 52 -15.18 -0.95 12.21
CA ILE A 52 -16.46 -0.43 11.74
C ILE A 52 -16.56 1.05 12.15
N GLY A 53 -16.80 1.93 11.17
CA GLY A 53 -17.04 3.35 11.42
C GLY A 53 -15.78 4.23 11.52
N ALA A 54 -14.63 3.79 11.00
CA ALA A 54 -13.50 4.71 10.80
C ALA A 54 -13.93 5.91 9.95
N ASP A 55 -13.64 7.13 10.41
CA ASP A 55 -13.96 8.34 9.64
C ASP A 55 -12.97 8.52 8.47
N VAL A 56 -11.67 8.38 8.75
CA VAL A 56 -10.59 8.55 7.77
C VAL A 56 -9.70 7.30 7.75
N HIS A 57 -9.54 6.70 6.57
CA HIS A 57 -8.64 5.59 6.28
C HIS A 57 -7.45 6.06 5.45
N LEU A 58 -6.24 5.66 5.81
CA LEU A 58 -5.03 5.85 5.00
C LEU A 58 -4.62 4.51 4.38
N ASP A 59 -4.61 4.44 3.06
CA ASP A 59 -4.12 3.31 2.27
C ASP A 59 -2.66 3.59 1.86
N LEU A 60 -1.71 2.97 2.57
CA LEU A 60 -0.28 3.16 2.34
C LEU A 60 0.22 2.26 1.20
N CYS A 61 0.97 2.85 0.28
CA CYS A 61 1.47 2.16 -0.90
C CYS A 61 0.33 1.65 -1.80
N SER A 62 -0.77 2.42 -1.83
CA SER A 62 -1.90 2.26 -2.72
C SER A 62 -1.46 2.31 -4.18
N SER A 63 -2.22 1.59 -4.99
CA SER A 63 -2.19 1.66 -6.46
C SER A 63 -3.60 1.93 -6.97
N PHE A 64 -3.98 1.39 -8.13
CA PHE A 64 -5.32 1.51 -8.74
C PHE A 64 -6.41 0.66 -8.06
N ASP A 65 -6.06 -0.23 -7.13
CA ASP A 65 -6.99 -1.06 -6.35
C ASP A 65 -6.49 -1.18 -4.89
N SER A 66 -7.25 -0.63 -3.95
CA SER A 66 -6.94 -0.67 -2.51
C SER A 66 -7.22 -2.01 -1.84
N HIS A 67 -7.88 -2.95 -2.53
CA HIS A 67 -8.32 -4.24 -1.99
C HIS A 67 -9.19 -4.14 -0.72
N LEU A 68 -9.80 -2.97 -0.46
CA LEU A 68 -10.71 -2.79 0.66
C LEU A 68 -11.99 -3.61 0.45
N PRO A 69 -12.56 -4.21 1.51
CA PRO A 69 -13.88 -4.85 1.46
C PRO A 69 -14.94 -3.88 0.91
N ALA A 70 -15.96 -4.40 0.23
CA ALA A 70 -16.98 -3.57 -0.39
C ALA A 70 -17.86 -2.87 0.67
N GLU A 71 -18.08 -3.54 1.79
CA GLU A 71 -18.83 -3.09 2.96
C GLU A 71 -18.06 -2.09 3.82
N TYR A 72 -16.73 -1.96 3.63
CA TYR A 72 -15.92 -0.98 4.35
C TYR A 72 -16.00 0.38 3.67
N ALA A 73 -16.75 1.29 4.28
CA ALA A 73 -17.08 2.60 3.73
C ALA A 73 -16.77 3.73 4.75
N PRO A 74 -15.48 4.03 5.00
CA PRO A 74 -15.11 5.23 5.75
C PRO A 74 -15.56 6.49 4.98
N ARG A 75 -15.69 7.62 5.69
CA ARG A 75 -16.06 8.90 5.07
C ARG A 75 -15.00 9.37 4.09
N GLU A 76 -13.74 9.08 4.40
CA GLU A 76 -12.59 9.47 3.58
C GLU A 76 -11.59 8.30 3.47
N VAL A 77 -11.11 8.06 2.25
CA VAL A 77 -9.98 7.17 1.96
C VAL A 77 -8.87 8.02 1.33
N VAL A 78 -7.75 8.11 2.02
CA VAL A 78 -6.55 8.83 1.57
C VAL A 78 -5.56 7.80 1.05
N GLY A 79 -5.18 7.89 -0.23
CA GLY A 79 -4.18 7.00 -0.81
C GLY A 79 -2.80 7.62 -0.85
N HIS A 80 -1.79 6.86 -0.47
CA HIS A 80 -0.38 7.18 -0.64
C HIS A 80 0.25 6.19 -1.63
N GLY A 81 1.01 6.68 -2.60
CA GLY A 81 1.72 5.80 -3.53
C GLY A 81 2.86 6.52 -4.25
N MET A 82 3.50 5.80 -5.17
CA MET A 82 4.65 6.29 -5.93
C MET A 82 4.30 6.72 -7.37
N ASN A 83 3.11 6.36 -7.85
CA ASN A 83 2.65 6.67 -9.19
C ASN A 83 1.30 7.41 -9.15
N LYS A 84 1.23 8.57 -9.82
CA LYS A 84 0.04 9.42 -9.81
C LYS A 84 -1.12 8.80 -10.58
N ASP A 85 -0.86 8.22 -11.74
CA ASP A 85 -1.90 7.70 -12.63
C ASP A 85 -2.59 6.48 -12.00
N GLU A 86 -1.83 5.62 -11.31
CA GLU A 86 -2.37 4.53 -10.48
C GLU A 86 -3.34 5.03 -9.41
N LEU A 87 -2.93 6.05 -8.65
CA LEU A 87 -3.75 6.62 -7.59
C LEU A 87 -5.02 7.29 -8.14
N GLU A 88 -4.91 8.04 -9.24
CA GLU A 88 -6.07 8.69 -9.89
C GLU A 88 -7.05 7.67 -10.49
N SER A 89 -6.57 6.47 -10.85
CA SER A 89 -7.40 5.38 -11.37
C SER A 89 -8.09 4.57 -10.27
N ASN A 90 -7.77 4.80 -8.99
CA ASN A 90 -8.34 4.05 -7.89
C ASN A 90 -9.71 4.60 -7.47
N PRO A 91 -10.81 3.87 -7.72
CA PRO A 91 -12.16 4.36 -7.42
C PRO A 91 -12.48 4.40 -5.92
N ARG A 92 -11.63 3.84 -5.06
CA ARG A 92 -11.83 3.86 -3.61
C ARG A 92 -11.30 5.11 -2.95
N LEU A 93 -10.36 5.82 -3.57
CA LEU A 93 -9.71 6.98 -2.97
C LEU A 93 -10.59 8.23 -3.06
N THR A 94 -10.71 8.94 -1.95
CA THR A 94 -11.32 10.27 -1.88
C THR A 94 -10.32 11.37 -2.24
N ARG A 95 -9.05 11.16 -1.85
CA ARG A 95 -7.90 11.97 -2.27
C ARG A 95 -6.63 11.13 -2.21
N SER A 96 -5.57 11.62 -2.83
CA SER A 96 -4.28 10.94 -2.83
C SER A 96 -3.11 11.91 -2.85
N PHE A 97 -1.93 11.41 -2.50
CA PHE A 97 -0.67 12.12 -2.66
C PHE A 97 0.44 11.15 -3.06
N VAL A 98 1.38 11.65 -3.87
CA VAL A 98 2.58 10.91 -4.27
C VAL A 98 3.73 11.34 -3.38
N LEU A 99 4.39 10.39 -2.72
CA LEU A 99 5.52 10.64 -1.86
C LEU A 99 6.45 9.41 -1.85
N ASP A 100 7.75 9.65 -1.95
CA ASP A 100 8.74 8.59 -1.71
C ASP A 100 9.10 8.56 -0.23
N LEU A 101 8.60 7.55 0.50
CA LEU A 101 8.89 7.37 1.91
C LEU A 101 10.35 6.97 2.18
N ASN A 102 11.08 6.47 1.18
CA ASN A 102 12.52 6.21 1.32
C ASN A 102 13.31 7.52 1.35
N GLU A 103 12.85 8.56 0.65
CA GLU A 103 13.50 9.88 0.64
C GLU A 103 12.94 10.79 1.74
N THR A 104 11.62 10.82 1.91
CA THR A 104 10.91 11.70 2.85
C THR A 104 9.93 10.87 3.69
N PRO A 105 10.35 10.36 4.86
CA PRO A 105 9.54 9.47 5.71
C PRO A 105 8.50 10.23 6.56
N THR A 106 8.00 11.37 6.08
CA THR A 106 7.06 12.23 6.79
C THR A 106 5.78 12.37 5.96
N LEU A 107 4.66 11.92 6.51
CA LEU A 107 3.37 12.01 5.85
C LEU A 107 2.85 13.47 5.89
N PRO A 108 2.28 14.00 4.80
CA PRO A 108 1.66 15.32 4.75
C PRO A 108 0.24 15.28 5.34
N LEU A 109 0.11 14.77 6.55
CA LEU A 109 -1.14 14.60 7.29
C LEU A 109 -0.98 15.16 8.71
N ASP A 110 -2.04 15.74 9.24
CA ASP A 110 -2.03 16.22 10.63
C ASP A 110 -1.98 15.05 11.61
N ASP A 111 -1.34 15.24 12.75
CA ASP A 111 -1.29 14.24 13.81
C ASP A 111 -2.72 13.84 14.25
N SER A 112 -2.95 12.55 14.46
CA SER A 112 -4.24 11.99 14.87
C SER A 112 -5.41 12.24 13.89
N SER A 113 -5.13 12.62 12.64
CA SER A 113 -6.16 12.80 11.60
C SER A 113 -6.66 11.49 10.97
N VAL A 114 -5.96 10.38 11.18
CA VAL A 114 -6.26 9.08 10.59
C VAL A 114 -6.76 8.11 11.67
N GLY A 115 -7.92 7.48 11.42
CA GLY A 115 -8.52 6.50 12.33
C GLY A 115 -8.13 5.06 12.04
N CYS A 116 -7.67 4.77 10.82
CA CYS A 116 -7.23 3.43 10.41
C CYS A 116 -6.20 3.53 9.27
N ILE A 117 -5.24 2.60 9.26
CA ILE A 117 -4.21 2.49 8.21
C ILE A 117 -4.21 1.05 7.69
N ALA A 118 -4.14 0.87 6.38
CA ALA A 118 -3.83 -0.41 5.73
C ALA A 118 -2.58 -0.28 4.86
#